data_AF-A0A7S1W6X7-F1
#
_entry.id   AF-A0A7S1W6X7-F1
#
_cell.length_a   1.000
_cell.length_b   1.000
_cell.length_c   1.000
_cell.angle_alpha   90.00
_cell.angle_beta   90.00
_cell.angle_gamma   90.00
#
_symmetry.space_group_name_H-M   'P 1'
#
loop_
_entity.id
_entity.type
_entity.pdbx_description
1 polymer ?
#
loop_
_entity_poly.entity_id
_entity_poly.type
_entity_poly.pdbx_seq_one_letter_code
_entity_poly.pdbx_strand_id
1 'polypeptide(L)'
;PPPPLPEAQQAHTDAEDKLKRSTDRKGEIEKKLGHMQDASGLVYSNLVGRCLSLKVSEYTYEVCFFDRATQEGQHPMTVGNWGKWAEPGVALFENGEMCPGGPARSLKVRFRCGSSEEVLDVSEPSRCAYEAHATHPGACTEGQLEALVNRGPRRPTDEL
;
A
#
# COMPACT_ATOMS: atom_id res chain seq x y z
N PRO A 1 -11.66 -26.38 -45.72
CA PRO A 1 -10.66 -27.40 -45.30
C PRO A 1 -10.16 -27.04 -43.90
N PRO A 2 -9.89 -28.01 -43.00
CA PRO A 2 -9.25 -27.70 -41.73
C PRO A 2 -7.85 -27.10 -41.98
N PRO A 3 -7.35 -26.26 -41.05
CA PRO A 3 -6.02 -25.69 -41.17
C PRO A 3 -4.95 -26.79 -41.20
N PRO A 4 -3.81 -26.58 -41.88
CA PRO A 4 -2.65 -27.48 -41.84
C PRO A 4 -2.21 -27.74 -40.40
N LEU A 5 -1.70 -28.95 -40.13
CA LEU A 5 -1.30 -29.37 -38.78
C LEU A 5 -0.37 -28.37 -38.05
N PRO A 6 0.66 -27.75 -38.69
CA PRO A 6 1.50 -26.76 -38.02
C PRO A 6 0.75 -25.48 -37.64
N GLU A 7 -0.19 -25.04 -38.48
CA GLU A 7 -1.02 -23.87 -38.20
C GLU A 7 -1.97 -24.16 -37.04
N ALA A 8 -2.54 -25.36 -36.99
CA ALA A 8 -3.37 -25.81 -35.87
C ALA A 8 -2.57 -25.92 -34.56
N GLN A 9 -1.31 -26.39 -34.62
CA GLN A 9 -0.42 -26.46 -33.45
C GLN A 9 -0.05 -25.06 -32.93
N GLN A 10 0.32 -24.14 -33.82
CA GLN A 10 0.63 -22.76 -33.45
C GLN A 10 -0.59 -22.07 -32.81
N ALA A 11 -1.77 -22.21 -33.44
CA ALA A 11 -3.00 -21.65 -32.91
C ALA A 11 -3.37 -22.22 -31.52
N HIS A 12 -3.06 -23.49 -31.26
CA HIS A 12 -3.24 -24.10 -29.94
C HIS A 12 -2.32 -23.47 -28.89
N THR A 13 -1.02 -23.38 -29.17
CA THR A 13 -0.04 -22.77 -28.26
C THR A 13 -0.38 -21.29 -27.98
N ASP A 14 -0.75 -20.53 -29.01
CA ASP A 14 -1.15 -19.13 -28.84
C ASP A 14 -2.39 -18.98 -27.95
N ALA A 15 -3.35 -19.91 -28.08
CA ALA A 15 -4.55 -19.94 -27.25
C ALA A 15 -4.25 -20.32 -25.79
N GLU A 16 -3.37 -21.30 -25.56
CA GLU A 16 -2.91 -21.69 -24.22
C GLU A 16 -2.19 -20.54 -23.52
N ASP A 17 -1.28 -19.86 -24.22
CA ASP A 17 -0.58 -18.69 -23.69
C ASP A 17 -1.54 -17.54 -23.37
N LYS A 18 -2.56 -17.32 -24.21
CA LYS A 18 -3.59 -16.31 -23.98
C LYS A 18 -4.46 -16.65 -22.78
N LEU A 19 -4.82 -17.94 -22.61
CA LEU A 19 -5.58 -18.42 -21.45
C LEU A 19 -4.79 -18.25 -20.16
N LYS A 20 -3.50 -18.61 -20.17
CA LYS A 20 -2.60 -18.43 -19.03
C LYS A 20 -2.53 -16.96 -18.61
N ARG A 21 -2.22 -16.06 -19.55
CA ARG A 21 -2.17 -14.61 -19.30
C ARG A 21 -3.48 -14.06 -18.72
N SER A 22 -4.62 -14.51 -19.24
CA SER A 22 -5.94 -14.07 -18.77
C SER A 22 -6.24 -14.58 -17.36
N THR A 23 -5.83 -15.82 -17.06
CA THR A 23 -6.00 -16.44 -15.73
C THR A 23 -5.13 -15.76 -14.69
N ASP A 24 -3.86 -15.50 -15.01
CA ASP A 24 -2.93 -14.77 -14.14
C ASP A 24 -3.48 -13.37 -13.83
N ARG A 25 -3.96 -12.66 -14.86
CA ARG A 25 -4.56 -11.33 -14.72
C ARG A 25 -5.84 -11.35 -13.87
N LYS A 26 -6.67 -12.37 -14.03
CA LYS A 26 -7.88 -12.53 -13.21
C LYS A 26 -7.50 -12.72 -11.74
N GLY A 27 -6.51 -13.57 -11.45
CA GLY A 27 -6.02 -13.79 -10.10
C GLY A 27 -5.48 -12.51 -9.43
N GLU A 28 -4.73 -11.69 -10.17
CA GLU A 28 -4.28 -10.38 -9.68
C GLU A 28 -5.44 -9.45 -9.29
N ILE A 29 -6.46 -9.38 -10.14
CA ILE A 29 -7.63 -8.52 -9.92
C ILE A 29 -8.45 -9.03 -8.73
N GLU A 30 -8.66 -10.33 -8.62
CA GLU A 30 -9.37 -10.95 -7.49
C GLU A 30 -8.64 -10.70 -6.16
N LYS A 31 -7.30 -10.77 -6.16
CA LYS A 31 -6.49 -10.43 -4.98
C LYS A 31 -6.69 -8.96 -4.59
N LYS A 32 -6.63 -8.03 -5.55
CA LYS A 32 -6.87 -6.60 -5.31
C LYS A 32 -8.29 -6.34 -4.77
N LEU A 33 -9.28 -7.03 -5.31
CA LEU A 33 -10.67 -6.96 -4.84
C LEU A 33 -10.83 -7.51 -3.42
N GLY A 34 -10.08 -8.56 -3.08
CA GLY A 34 -10.06 -9.14 -1.74
C GLY A 34 -9.71 -8.13 -0.65
N HIS A 35 -8.83 -7.18 -0.94
CA HIS A 35 -8.45 -6.12 0.01
C HIS A 35 -9.56 -5.10 0.30
N MET A 36 -10.64 -5.07 -0.48
CA MET A 36 -11.75 -4.11 -0.39
C MET A 36 -13.01 -4.70 0.27
N GLN A 37 -12.93 -5.91 0.84
CA GLN A 37 -14.10 -6.62 1.36
C GLN A 37 -14.60 -6.10 2.72
N ASP A 38 -13.71 -5.53 3.54
CA ASP A 38 -14.06 -4.94 4.83
C ASP A 38 -14.17 -3.40 4.75
N ALA A 39 -14.76 -2.79 5.79
CA ALA A 39 -15.01 -1.35 5.82
C ALA A 39 -13.74 -0.51 5.67
N SER A 40 -12.65 -0.91 6.34
CA SER A 40 -11.36 -0.22 6.22
C SER A 40 -10.78 -0.41 4.80
N GLY A 41 -10.83 -1.63 4.28
CA GLY A 41 -10.43 -1.97 2.92
C GLY A 41 -11.12 -1.12 1.86
N LEU A 42 -12.43 -0.87 2.01
CA LEU A 42 -13.19 -0.01 1.12
C LEU A 42 -12.79 1.47 1.26
N VAL A 43 -12.67 1.96 2.49
CA VAL A 43 -12.30 3.36 2.79
C VAL A 43 -10.92 3.73 2.25
N TYR A 44 -9.97 2.79 2.31
CA TYR A 44 -8.58 2.98 1.89
C TYR A 44 -8.28 2.32 0.52
N SER A 45 -9.32 1.98 -0.24
CA SER A 45 -9.20 1.26 -1.52
C SER A 45 -8.42 2.03 -2.59
N ASN A 46 -8.44 3.36 -2.52
CA ASN A 46 -7.62 4.22 -3.38
C ASN A 46 -6.11 3.95 -3.20
N LEU A 47 -5.65 3.36 -2.10
CA LEU A 47 -4.23 3.04 -1.88
C LEU A 47 -3.78 1.75 -2.58
N VAL A 48 -4.67 0.96 -3.16
CA VAL A 48 -4.32 -0.26 -3.88
C VAL A 48 -3.41 0.06 -5.07
N GLY A 49 -2.17 -0.43 -5.03
CA GLY A 49 -1.17 -0.20 -6.08
C GLY A 49 -0.54 1.20 -6.05
N ARG A 50 -0.75 1.97 -4.98
CA ARG A 50 -0.03 3.22 -4.70
C ARG A 50 0.85 3.06 -3.47
N CYS A 51 1.94 3.81 -3.43
CA CYS A 51 2.85 3.84 -2.29
C CYS A 51 2.98 5.29 -1.79
N LEU A 52 3.03 5.45 -0.48
CA LEU A 52 3.29 6.74 0.16
C LEU A 52 4.73 6.74 0.68
N SER A 53 5.48 7.81 0.43
CA SER A 53 6.90 7.86 0.76
C SER A 53 7.23 9.09 1.60
N LEU A 54 8.10 8.91 2.60
CA LEU A 54 8.61 9.99 3.45
C LEU A 54 10.10 9.79 3.69
N LYS A 55 10.87 10.87 3.51
CA LYS A 55 12.28 10.90 3.88
C LYS A 55 12.45 11.40 5.32
N VAL A 56 13.08 10.60 6.16
CA VAL A 56 13.41 10.93 7.55
C VAL A 56 14.92 10.73 7.74
N SER A 57 15.64 11.83 8.01
CA SER A 57 17.11 11.84 8.03
C SER A 57 17.71 11.29 6.72
N GLU A 58 18.54 10.26 6.79
CA GLU A 58 19.15 9.58 5.64
C GLU A 58 18.25 8.49 4.99
N TYR A 59 17.15 8.10 5.64
CA TYR A 59 16.29 7.01 5.17
C TYR A 59 15.06 7.52 4.44
N THR A 60 14.64 6.79 3.40
CA THR A 60 13.34 6.99 2.75
C THR A 60 12.46 5.79 3.04
N TYR A 61 11.37 6.01 3.76
CA TYR A 61 10.37 4.99 4.01
C TYR A 61 9.34 5.04 2.90
N GLU A 62 9.05 3.89 2.29
CA GLU A 62 7.99 3.73 1.30
C GLU A 62 6.98 2.72 1.83
N VAL A 63 5.70 3.07 1.81
CA VAL A 63 4.60 2.26 2.33
C VAL A 63 3.62 1.98 1.21
N CYS A 64 3.69 0.77 0.63
CA CYS A 64 2.75 0.28 -0.36
C CYS A 64 1.68 -0.56 0.35
N PHE A 65 0.51 0.04 0.60
CA PHE A 65 -0.60 -0.66 1.25
C PHE A 65 -1.02 -1.87 0.43
N PHE A 66 -1.37 -2.96 1.12
CA PHE A 66 -1.72 -4.25 0.51
C PHE A 66 -0.55 -5.00 -0.16
N ASP A 67 0.68 -4.49 -0.06
CA ASP A 67 1.89 -5.15 -0.53
C ASP A 67 2.95 -5.20 0.58
N ARG A 68 3.79 -4.17 0.70
CA ARG A 68 4.89 -4.10 1.68
C ARG A 68 5.33 -2.68 1.97
N ALA A 69 6.04 -2.51 3.08
CA ALA A 69 6.73 -1.29 3.44
C ALA A 69 8.25 -1.52 3.45
N THR A 70 9.01 -0.59 2.88
CA THR A 70 10.46 -0.64 2.76
C THR A 70 11.11 0.59 3.40
N GLN A 71 12.36 0.41 3.79
CA GLN A 71 13.25 1.50 4.17
C GLN A 71 14.41 1.49 3.19
N GLU A 72 14.52 2.54 2.41
CA GLU A 72 15.63 2.79 1.50
C GLU A 72 16.70 3.63 2.21
N GLY A 73 17.97 3.31 1.96
CA GLY A 73 19.12 3.96 2.56
C GLY A 73 20.41 3.32 2.05
N GLN A 74 21.47 3.30 2.85
CA GLN A 74 22.69 2.56 2.48
C GLN A 74 22.44 1.05 2.35
N HIS A 75 21.55 0.51 3.18
CA HIS A 75 21.16 -0.90 3.17
C HIS A 75 19.63 -0.98 3.06
N PRO A 76 19.08 -1.04 1.84
CA PRO A 76 17.64 -1.19 1.63
C PRO A 76 17.12 -2.46 2.31
N MET A 77 15.99 -2.34 2.98
CA MET A 77 15.38 -3.48 3.67
C MET A 77 13.86 -3.41 3.70
N THR A 78 13.22 -4.57 3.83
CA THR A 78 11.77 -4.65 4.05
C THR A 78 11.47 -4.45 5.53
N VAL A 79 10.68 -3.42 5.84
CA VAL A 79 10.24 -3.12 7.20
C VAL A 79 9.07 -4.00 7.61
N GLY A 80 8.20 -4.36 6.67
CA GLY A 80 7.11 -5.30 6.90
C GLY A 80 6.31 -5.58 5.63
N ASN A 81 5.68 -6.75 5.57
CA ASN A 81 4.73 -7.11 4.51
C ASN A 81 3.32 -6.80 4.99
N TRP A 82 2.40 -6.47 4.09
CA TRP A 82 1.01 -6.23 4.44
C TRP A 82 0.44 -7.41 5.23
N GLY A 83 -0.03 -7.13 6.46
CA GLY A 83 -0.69 -8.12 7.31
C GLY A 83 -2.20 -7.93 7.26
N LYS A 84 -2.69 -6.91 7.96
CA LYS A 84 -4.13 -6.67 8.14
C LYS A 84 -4.42 -5.27 8.67
N TRP A 85 -5.69 -4.90 8.64
CA TRP A 85 -6.21 -3.83 9.50
C TRP A 85 -6.32 -4.35 10.94
N ALA A 86 -5.72 -3.63 11.90
CA ALA A 86 -5.83 -3.96 13.32
C ALA A 86 -7.13 -3.41 13.93
N GLU A 87 -7.46 -2.18 13.54
CA GLU A 87 -8.61 -1.39 13.94
C GLU A 87 -8.91 -0.39 12.81
N PRO A 88 -10.09 0.27 12.77
CA PRO A 88 -10.38 1.29 11.77
C PRO A 88 -9.27 2.36 11.72
N GLY A 89 -8.68 2.53 10.54
CA GLY A 89 -7.57 3.48 10.34
C GLY A 89 -6.21 3.04 10.88
N VAL A 90 -6.02 1.77 11.22
CA VAL A 90 -4.70 1.26 11.63
C VAL A 90 -4.31 0.01 10.85
N ALA A 91 -3.27 0.15 10.04
CA ALA A 91 -2.69 -0.92 9.24
C ALA A 91 -1.49 -1.55 9.95
N LEU A 92 -1.37 -2.87 9.85
CA LEU A 92 -0.21 -3.62 10.31
C LEU A 92 0.54 -4.21 9.13
N PHE A 93 1.85 -3.97 9.14
CA PHE A 93 2.83 -4.63 8.30
C PHE A 93 3.72 -5.50 9.17
N GLU A 94 3.78 -6.78 8.86
CA GLU A 94 4.36 -7.82 9.71
C GLU A 94 5.42 -8.61 8.91
N ASN A 95 6.25 -9.38 9.62
CA ASN A 95 7.22 -10.30 9.01
C ASN A 95 8.15 -9.61 8.00
N GLY A 96 8.67 -8.43 8.36
CA GLY A 96 9.75 -7.78 7.62
C GLY A 96 11.08 -8.52 7.77
N GLU A 97 12.14 -7.94 7.24
CA GLU A 97 13.46 -8.53 7.30
C GLU A 97 13.92 -8.74 8.75
N MET A 98 14.61 -9.85 9.01
CA MET A 98 15.09 -10.20 10.35
C MET A 98 16.09 -9.17 10.89
N CYS A 99 15.81 -8.67 12.09
CA CYS A 99 16.66 -7.76 12.80
C CYS A 99 17.77 -8.53 13.54
N PRO A 100 19.05 -8.17 13.39
CA PRO A 100 20.12 -8.80 14.14
C PRO A 100 19.91 -8.68 15.66
N GLY A 101 19.75 -9.81 16.35
CA GLY A 101 19.47 -9.83 17.79
C GLY A 101 18.12 -9.20 18.16
N GLY A 102 17.14 -9.25 17.26
CA GLY A 102 15.79 -8.72 17.46
C GLY A 102 14.73 -9.56 16.74
N PRO A 103 13.44 -9.16 16.83
CA PRO A 103 12.37 -9.81 16.10
C PRO A 103 12.45 -9.51 14.60
N ALA A 104 11.60 -10.16 13.81
CA ALA A 104 11.31 -9.70 12.46
C ALA A 104 10.81 -8.25 12.52
N ARG A 105 11.26 -7.42 11.56
CA ARG A 105 10.80 -6.03 11.51
C ARG A 105 9.29 -5.97 11.31
N SER A 106 8.67 -4.92 11.85
CA SER A 106 7.24 -4.66 11.70
C SER A 106 6.97 -3.17 11.65
N LEU A 107 5.89 -2.77 10.99
CA LEU A 107 5.43 -1.39 10.93
C LEU A 107 3.94 -1.31 11.25
N LYS A 108 3.59 -0.39 12.14
CA LYS A 108 2.21 0.02 12.40
C LYS A 108 1.97 1.38 11.78
N VAL A 109 0.98 1.51 10.92
CA VAL A 109 0.59 2.79 10.32
C VAL A 109 -0.74 3.23 10.91
N ARG A 110 -0.78 4.44 11.48
CA ARG A 110 -2.01 5.05 12.01
C ARG A 110 -2.44 6.20 11.13
N PHE A 111 -3.65 6.10 10.59
CA PHE A 111 -4.24 7.15 9.79
C PHE A 111 -4.87 8.24 10.66
N ARG A 112 -4.65 9.48 10.26
CA ARG A 112 -5.26 10.69 10.80
C ARG A 112 -6.08 11.36 9.70
N CYS A 113 -7.12 12.07 10.08
CA CYS A 113 -7.88 12.89 9.15
C CYS A 113 -6.98 13.93 8.48
N GLY A 114 -7.03 13.98 7.15
CA GLY A 114 -6.34 14.99 6.33
C GLY A 114 -6.85 14.99 4.90
N SER A 115 -6.60 16.07 4.16
CA SER A 115 -7.11 16.25 2.79
C SER A 115 -6.32 15.49 1.72
N SER A 116 -5.17 14.93 2.06
CA SER A 116 -4.26 14.23 1.16
C SER A 116 -3.73 12.95 1.80
N GLU A 117 -3.27 12.03 0.95
CA GLU A 117 -2.62 10.79 1.36
C GLU A 117 -1.10 10.99 1.51
N GLU A 118 -0.62 11.14 2.73
CA GLU A 118 0.79 11.45 3.02
C GLU A 118 1.24 10.73 4.29
N VAL A 119 2.49 10.27 4.33
CA VAL A 119 3.12 9.82 5.60
C VAL A 119 3.73 11.06 6.24
N LEU A 120 3.32 11.36 7.47
CA LEU A 120 3.73 12.55 8.23
C LEU A 120 5.02 12.32 9.00
N ASP A 121 5.12 11.17 9.66
CA ASP A 121 6.26 10.79 10.48
C ASP A 121 6.41 9.27 10.52
N VAL A 122 7.65 8.85 10.80
CA VAL A 122 8.02 7.47 11.07
C VAL A 122 8.97 7.48 12.27
N SER A 123 8.73 6.60 13.23
CA SER A 123 9.55 6.43 14.43
C SER A 123 9.80 4.95 14.72
N GLU A 124 10.86 4.64 15.47
CA GLU A 124 11.17 3.30 15.94
C GLU A 124 11.01 3.26 17.48
N PRO A 125 9.78 3.16 18.01
CA PRO A 125 9.55 3.20 19.46
C PRO A 125 10.19 2.03 20.22
N SER A 126 10.45 0.91 19.55
CA SER A 126 11.23 -0.19 20.10
C SER A 126 12.01 -0.87 18.98
N ARG A 127 13.11 -1.57 19.34
CA ARG A 127 14.01 -2.18 18.36
C ARG A 127 13.25 -2.96 17.29
N CYS A 128 13.43 -2.53 16.04
CA CYS A 128 12.86 -3.14 14.84
C CYS A 128 11.32 -3.16 14.77
N ALA A 129 10.64 -2.39 15.62
CA ALA A 129 9.21 -2.12 15.52
C ALA A 129 9.01 -0.64 15.24
N TYR A 130 8.46 -0.35 14.06
CA TYR A 130 8.25 1.00 13.55
C TYR A 130 6.80 1.42 13.73
N GLU A 131 6.59 2.72 13.92
CA GLU A 131 5.28 3.34 13.93
C GLU A 131 5.30 4.57 13.03
N ALA A 132 4.32 4.65 12.11
CA ALA A 132 4.15 5.77 11.21
C ALA A 132 2.77 6.40 11.39
N HIS A 133 2.70 7.71 11.25
CA HIS A 133 1.43 8.42 11.10
C HIS A 133 1.25 8.84 9.65
N ALA A 134 0.06 8.61 9.11
CA ALA A 134 -0.30 9.03 7.77
C ALA A 134 -1.60 9.84 7.78
N THR A 135 -1.80 10.71 6.81
CA THR A 135 -3.08 11.38 6.58
C THR A 135 -3.87 10.66 5.50
N HIS A 136 -5.20 10.68 5.64
CA HIS A 136 -6.11 10.21 4.61
C HIS A 136 -7.51 10.83 4.81
N PRO A 137 -8.24 11.24 3.75
CA PRO A 137 -9.60 11.76 3.88
C PRO A 137 -10.56 10.75 4.52
N GLY A 138 -10.37 9.47 4.23
CA GLY A 138 -11.14 8.37 4.82
C GLY A 138 -10.96 8.18 6.34
N ALA A 139 -9.99 8.84 6.97
CA ALA A 139 -9.86 8.87 8.43
C ALA A 139 -10.63 10.04 9.09
N CYS A 140 -11.34 10.85 8.30
CA CYS A 140 -12.16 11.96 8.78
C CYS A 140 -13.58 11.52 9.12
N THR A 141 -14.17 12.15 10.13
CA THR A 141 -15.63 12.17 10.30
C THR A 141 -16.28 13.11 9.27
N GLU A 142 -17.59 13.02 9.10
CA GLU A 142 -18.35 13.86 8.17
C GLU A 142 -18.10 15.36 8.41
N GLY A 143 -18.23 15.85 9.65
CA GLY A 143 -17.97 17.25 9.98
C GLY A 143 -16.50 17.68 9.80
N GLN A 144 -15.55 16.75 9.96
CA GLN A 144 -14.14 17.03 9.66
C GLN A 144 -13.90 17.15 8.16
N LEU A 145 -14.55 16.32 7.36
CA LEU A 145 -14.46 16.37 5.90
C LEU A 145 -15.05 17.67 5.36
N GLU A 146 -16.21 18.11 5.86
CA GLU A 146 -16.80 19.41 5.54
C GLU A 146 -15.84 20.56 5.87
N ALA A 147 -15.21 20.53 7.06
CA ALA A 147 -14.25 21.56 7.46
C ALA A 147 -13.01 21.59 6.55
N LEU A 148 -12.53 20.42 6.07
CA LEU A 148 -11.43 20.33 5.13
C LEU A 148 -11.80 20.89 3.76
N VAL A 149 -12.98 20.55 3.24
CA VAL A 149 -13.49 21.08 1.97
C VAL A 149 -13.64 22.60 2.03
N ASN A 150 -14.16 23.11 3.14
CA ASN A 150 -14.41 24.55 3.34
C ASN A 150 -13.13 25.37 3.55
N ARG A 151 -12.02 24.77 4.00
CA ARG A 151 -10.73 25.47 4.11
C ARG A 151 -10.10 25.82 2.76
N GLY A 152 -10.55 25.19 1.68
CA GLY A 152 -9.94 25.35 0.34
C GLY A 152 -8.53 24.75 0.26
N PRO A 153 -7.92 24.69 -0.95
CA PRO A 153 -6.54 24.27 -1.10
C PRO A 153 -5.62 25.26 -0.39
N ARG A 154 -4.65 24.77 0.41
CA ARG A 154 -3.58 25.64 0.93
C ARG A 154 -2.90 26.32 -0.24
N ARG A 155 -2.90 27.66 -0.25
CA ARG A 155 -2.17 28.43 -1.24
C ARG A 155 -0.70 28.53 -0.79
N PRO A 156 0.27 28.55 -1.72
CA PRO A 156 1.69 28.71 -1.37
C PRO A 156 2.02 29.96 -0.53
N THR A 157 1.10 30.92 -0.44
CA THR A 157 1.21 32.16 0.36
C THR A 157 0.75 32.02 1.80
N ASP A 158 0.22 30.87 2.23
CA ASP A 158 -0.35 30.68 3.58
C ASP A 158 0.73 30.42 4.67
N GLU A 159 2.03 30.58 4.35
CA GLU A 159 3.17 30.50 5.28
C GLU A 159 4.02 31.79 5.34
N LEU A 160 3.37 32.97 5.27
CA LEU A 160 3.98 34.27 5.60
C LEU A 160 3.36 34.89 6.86
#